data_AF-A0A832CEH8-F1
#
_entry.id   AF-A0A832CEH8-F1
#
_cell.length_a   1.000
_cell.length_b   1.000
_cell.length_c   1.000
_cell.angle_alpha   90.00
_cell.angle_beta   90.00
_cell.angle_gamma   90.00
#
_symmetry.space_group_name_H-M   'P 1'
#
loop_
_entity.id
_entity.type
_entity.pdbx_description
1 polymer ?
#
loop_
_entity_poly.entity_id
_entity_poly.type
_entity_poly.pdbx_seq_one_letter_code
_entity_poly.pdbx_strand_id
1 'polypeptide(L)'
;MREEEVINALREVYDPELPFNVVDLGLVYGVEVNGSKVKVRMTLTAIGCPLASYLIDMVEEVIKEKVPGVEEVEVELVFDPPWTPDRMAPEVRRLLGL
;
A
#
# COMPACT_ATOMS: atom_id res chain seq x y z
N MET A 1 14.38 -12.03 2.09
CA MET A 1 13.41 -10.94 1.89
C MET A 1 13.03 -10.39 3.24
N ARG A 2 13.13 -9.07 3.41
CA ARG A 2 12.71 -8.37 4.62
C ARG A 2 11.46 -7.54 4.35
N GLU A 3 10.68 -7.31 5.40
CA GLU A 3 9.50 -6.43 5.35
C GLU A 3 9.85 -5.04 4.79
N GLU A 4 11.00 -4.49 5.19
CA GLU A 4 11.49 -3.19 4.72
C GLU A 4 11.70 -3.13 3.20
N GLU A 5 12.10 -4.23 2.55
CA GLU A 5 12.25 -4.28 1.08
C GLU A 5 10.89 -4.15 0.38
N VAL A 6 9.86 -4.80 0.93
CA VAL A 6 8.49 -4.71 0.44
C VAL A 6 7.92 -3.32 0.67
N ILE A 7 8.11 -2.73 1.85
CA ILE A 7 7.66 -1.36 2.15
C ILE A 7 8.33 -0.35 1.21
N ASN A 8 9.61 -0.52 0.90
CA ASN A 8 10.32 0.34 -0.05
C ASN A 8 9.76 0.19 -1.47
N ALA A 9 9.44 -1.03 -1.92
CA ALA A 9 8.78 -1.25 -3.20
C ALA A 9 7.40 -0.56 -3.26
N LEU A 10 6.61 -0.67 -2.17
CA LEU A 10 5.29 -0.05 -2.07
C LEU A 10 5.32 1.49 -2.16
N ARG A 11 6.47 2.15 -1.94
CA ARG A 11 6.61 3.61 -2.16
C ARG A 11 6.56 3.99 -3.64
N GLU A 12 6.72 3.05 -4.56
CA GLU A 12 6.56 3.28 -6.01
C GLU A 12 5.10 3.15 -6.47
N VAL A 13 4.19 2.68 -5.59
CA VAL A 13 2.76 2.58 -5.88
C VAL A 13 2.06 3.86 -5.46
N TYR A 14 1.49 4.57 -6.43
CA TYR A 14 0.76 5.82 -6.22
C TYR A 14 -0.75 5.59 -6.23
N ASP A 15 -1.44 6.32 -5.36
CA ASP A 15 -2.90 6.36 -5.40
C ASP A 15 -3.36 7.06 -6.70
N PRO A 16 -4.33 6.51 -7.44
CA PRO A 16 -4.76 7.12 -8.70
C PRO A 16 -5.59 8.39 -8.52
N GLU A 17 -6.11 8.65 -7.31
CA GLU A 17 -6.88 9.85 -6.99
C GLU A 17 -6.01 10.94 -6.32
N LEU A 18 -4.99 10.54 -5.56
CA LEU A 18 -4.08 11.44 -4.85
C LEU A 18 -2.63 11.31 -5.37
N PRO A 19 -1.89 12.41 -5.57
CA PRO A 19 -0.52 12.38 -6.12
C PRO A 19 0.55 11.93 -5.10
N PHE A 20 0.25 10.92 -4.28
CA PHE A 20 1.11 10.41 -3.22
C PHE A 20 1.11 8.88 -3.21
N ASN A 21 2.20 8.30 -2.69
CA ASN A 21 2.32 6.85 -2.59
C ASN A 21 1.49 6.27 -1.42
N VAL A 22 1.12 5.01 -1.55
CA VAL A 22 0.26 4.30 -0.59
C VAL A 22 0.88 4.21 0.82
N VAL A 23 2.21 4.25 0.93
CA VAL A 23 2.93 4.22 2.21
C VAL A 23 2.81 5.57 2.92
N ASP A 24 3.12 6.67 2.23
CA ASP A 24 3.08 8.01 2.81
C ASP A 24 1.63 8.50 3.04
N LEU A 25 0.66 7.97 2.30
CA LEU A 25 -0.78 8.15 2.59
C LEU A 25 -1.25 7.34 3.82
N GLY A 26 -0.44 6.43 4.34
CA GLY A 26 -0.81 5.58 5.47
C GLY A 26 -1.89 4.55 5.12
N LEU A 27 -1.95 4.12 3.86
CA LEU A 27 -2.89 3.09 3.39
C LEU A 27 -2.39 1.68 3.71
N VAL A 28 -1.08 1.49 3.85
CA VAL A 28 -0.48 0.21 4.25
C VAL A 28 -0.55 0.05 5.77
N TYR A 29 -1.29 -0.94 6.24
CA TYR A 29 -1.47 -1.21 7.68
C TYR A 29 -0.49 -2.25 8.20
N GLY A 30 -0.03 -3.15 7.34
CA GLY A 30 0.97 -4.14 7.70
C GLY A 30 1.45 -4.93 6.49
N VAL A 31 2.67 -5.44 6.61
CA VAL A 31 3.28 -6.34 5.63
C VAL A 31 3.80 -7.55 6.39
N GLU A 32 3.49 -8.75 5.93
CA GLU A 32 3.97 -10.00 6.49
C GLU A 32 4.74 -10.77 5.41
N VAL A 33 5.97 -11.17 5.71
CA VAL A 33 6.82 -11.93 4.78
C VAL A 33 7.03 -13.33 5.32
N ASN A 34 6.61 -14.34 4.56
CA ASN A 34 6.75 -15.75 4.93
C ASN A 34 7.42 -16.53 3.78
N GLY A 35 8.75 -16.65 3.84
CA GLY A 35 9.52 -17.28 2.78
C GLY A 35 9.46 -16.47 1.48
N SER A 36 8.86 -17.05 0.44
CA SER A 36 8.60 -16.42 -0.87
C SER A 36 7.19 -15.81 -1.00
N LYS A 37 6.39 -15.85 0.08
CA LYS A 37 5.04 -15.28 0.13
C LYS A 37 5.04 -13.94 0.84
N VAL A 38 4.38 -12.95 0.26
CA VAL A 38 4.18 -11.62 0.85
C VAL A 38 2.69 -11.38 1.03
N LYS A 39 2.27 -11.05 2.25
CA LYS A 39 0.92 -10.60 2.53
C LYS A 39 0.94 -9.11 2.89
N VAL A 40 0.14 -8.31 2.19
CA VAL A 40 -0.02 -6.88 2.45
C VAL A 40 -1.42 -6.63 2.94
N ARG A 41 -1.55 -6.04 4.13
CA ARG A 41 -2.83 -5.56 4.66
C ARG A 41 -2.91 -4.07 4.42
N MET A 42 -3.89 -3.64 3.63
CA MET A 42 -4.05 -2.23 3.28
C MET A 42 -5.52 -1.80 3.25
N THR A 43 -5.75 -0.49 3.29
CA THR A 43 -7.06 0.14 3.19
C THR A 43 -7.12 1.06 1.97
N LEU A 44 -8.29 1.60 1.70
CA LEU A 44 -8.52 2.61 0.66
C LEU A 44 -8.92 3.94 1.30
N THR A 45 -8.72 5.02 0.56
CA THR A 45 -9.22 6.37 0.87
C THR A 45 -10.75 6.44 0.78
N ALA A 46 -11.36 5.62 -0.11
CA ALA A 46 -12.81 5.53 -0.31
C ALA A 46 -13.29 4.09 -0.48
N ILE A 47 -14.40 3.74 0.21
CA ILE A 47 -15.03 2.42 0.12
C ILE A 47 -15.83 2.33 -1.17
N GLY A 48 -15.61 1.28 -1.97
CA GLY A 48 -16.34 1.04 -3.23
C GLY A 48 -15.80 1.79 -4.44
N CYS A 49 -14.59 2.36 -4.37
CA CYS A 49 -13.95 2.97 -5.52
C CYS A 49 -13.63 1.89 -6.58
N PRO A 50 -14.04 2.08 -7.86
CA PRO A 50 -13.73 1.12 -8.93
C PRO A 50 -12.22 0.97 -9.18
N LEU A 51 -11.42 1.94 -8.73
CA LEU A 51 -9.96 1.93 -8.84
C LEU A 51 -9.28 1.07 -7.77
N ALA A 52 -10.04 0.54 -6.79
CA ALA A 52 -9.52 -0.34 -5.75
C ALA A 52 -8.80 -1.56 -6.33
N SER A 53 -9.44 -2.24 -7.29
CA SER A 53 -8.85 -3.41 -7.95
C SER A 53 -7.56 -3.04 -8.68
N TYR A 54 -7.56 -1.90 -9.37
CA TYR A 54 -6.36 -1.42 -10.06
C TYR A 54 -5.20 -1.13 -9.10
N LEU A 55 -5.49 -0.56 -7.93
CA LEU A 55 -4.47 -0.33 -6.89
C LEU A 55 -3.91 -1.66 -6.34
N ILE A 56 -4.79 -2.64 -6.12
CA ILE A 56 -4.38 -4.00 -5.70
C ILE A 56 -3.45 -4.63 -6.74
N ASP A 57 -3.85 -4.59 -8.02
CA ASP A 57 -3.05 -5.14 -9.12
C ASP A 57 -1.67 -4.46 -9.19
N MET A 58 -1.61 -3.13 -9.07
CA MET A 58 -0.35 -2.38 -9.04
C MET A 58 0.53 -2.77 -7.86
N VAL A 59 -0.05 -2.93 -6.66
CA VAL A 59 0.69 -3.38 -5.47
C VAL A 59 1.30 -4.75 -5.71
N GLU A 60 0.52 -5.70 -6.22
CA GLU A 60 1.01 -7.04 -6.52
C GLU A 60 2.13 -7.03 -7.55
N GLU A 61 1.95 -6.29 -8.65
CA GLU A 61 2.93 -6.20 -9.74
C GLU A 61 4.25 -5.59 -9.28
N VAL A 62 4.19 -4.46 -8.56
CA VAL A 62 5.38 -3.77 -8.06
C VAL A 62 6.15 -4.63 -7.07
N ILE A 63 5.47 -5.36 -6.18
CA ILE A 63 6.14 -6.28 -5.25
C ILE A 63 6.82 -7.42 -6.02
N LYS A 64 6.13 -8.03 -6.99
CA LYS A 64 6.70 -9.12 -7.81
C LYS A 64 7.89 -8.65 -8.64
N GLU A 65 7.87 -7.42 -9.14
CA GLU A 65 8.95 -6.86 -9.96
C GLU A 65 10.16 -6.44 -9.12
N LYS A 66 9.94 -5.75 -8.01
CA LYS A 66 10.99 -5.08 -7.25
C LYS A 66 11.60 -5.92 -6.14
N VAL A 67 10.88 -6.92 -5.64
CA VAL A 67 11.32 -7.73 -4.50
C VAL A 67 11.76 -9.11 -4.99
N PRO A 68 13.09 -9.37 -5.08
CA PRO A 68 13.59 -10.63 -5.61
C PRO A 68 13.23 -11.81 -4.72
N GLY A 69 12.73 -12.89 -5.35
CA GLY A 69 12.36 -14.12 -4.66
C GLY A 69 10.91 -14.16 -4.14
N VAL A 70 10.08 -13.17 -4.50
CA VAL A 70 8.62 -13.26 -4.32
C VAL A 70 8.06 -14.22 -5.37
N GLU A 71 7.26 -15.19 -4.91
CA GLU A 71 6.50 -16.10 -5.78
C GLU A 71 5.00 -15.87 -5.66
N GLU A 72 4.53 -15.46 -4.49
CA GLU A 72 3.11 -15.22 -4.21
C GLU A 72 2.94 -13.90 -3.46
N VAL A 73 1.98 -13.09 -3.90
CA VAL A 73 1.57 -11.87 -3.21
C VAL A 73 0.08 -11.98 -2.91
N GLU A 74 -0.30 -11.75 -1.67
CA GLU A 74 -1.69 -11.65 -1.23
C GLU A 74 -1.94 -10.23 -0.72
N VAL A 75 -2.89 -9.52 -1.33
CA VAL A 75 -3.31 -8.19 -0.89
C VAL A 75 -4.67 -8.32 -0.20
N GLU A 76 -4.71 -8.02 1.09
CA GLU A 76 -5.92 -8.06 1.90
C GLU A 76 -6.40 -6.63 2.16
N LEU A 77 -7.60 -6.31 1.63
CA LEU A 77 -8.27 -5.05 1.93
C LEU A 77 -8.96 -5.13 3.30
N VAL A 78 -8.52 -4.26 4.22
CA VAL A 78 -9.09 -4.11 5.56
C VAL A 78 -9.70 -2.73 5.69
N PHE A 79 -10.96 -2.68 6.12
CA PHE A 79 -11.69 -1.41 6.35
C PHE A 79 -11.86 -1.08 7.84
N ASP A 80 -11.39 -1.97 8.71
CA ASP A 80 -11.37 -1.77 10.16
C ASP A 80 -9.92 -1.88 10.67
N PRO A 81 -9.39 -0.83 11.33
CA PRO A 81 -10.00 0.48 11.53
C PRO A 81 -10.11 1.28 10.21
N PRO A 82 -11.09 2.19 10.08
CA PRO A 82 -11.24 3.01 8.88
C PRO A 82 -10.03 3.94 8.71
N TRP A 83 -9.67 4.20 7.45
CA TRP A 83 -8.65 5.17 7.13
C TRP A 83 -9.10 6.58 7.50
N THR A 84 -8.17 7.38 8.00
CA THR A 84 -8.38 8.81 8.26
C THR A 84 -7.13 9.58 7.82
N PRO A 85 -7.26 10.86 7.40
CA PRO A 85 -6.12 11.68 6.97
C PRO A 85 -5.03 11.84 8.05
N ASP A 86 -5.35 11.62 9.33
CA ASP A 86 -4.37 11.63 10.40
C ASP A 86 -3.30 10.54 10.28
N ARG A 87 -3.57 9.48 9.50
CA ARG A 87 -2.61 8.40 9.20
C ARG A 87 -1.57 8.79 8.16
N MET A 88 -1.79 9.86 7.39
CA MET A 88 -0.82 10.34 6.42
C MET A 88 0.46 10.82 7.11
N ALA A 89 1.59 10.71 6.42
CA ALA A 89 2.84 11.30 6.86
C ALA A 89 2.67 12.82 7.08
N PRO A 90 3.32 13.41 8.12
CA PRO A 90 3.16 14.83 8.45
C PRO A 90 3.45 15.78 7.28
N GLU A 91 4.37 15.41 6.39
CA GLU A 91 4.70 16.17 5.19
C GLU A 91 3.59 16.13 4.15
N VAL A 92 2.97 14.97 3.94
CA VAL A 92 1.84 14.80 3.01
C VAL A 92 0.62 15.59 3.48
N ARG A 93 0.31 15.55 4.78
CA ARG A 93 -0.77 16.36 5.39
C ARG A 93 -0.58 17.85 5.11
N ARG A 94 0.64 18.35 5.35
CA ARG A 94 0.99 19.76 5.08
C ARG A 94 0.83 20.12 3.60
N LEU A 95 1.25 19.25 2.68
CA LEU A 95 1.13 19.49 1.23
C LEU A 95 -0.33 19.52 0.76
N LEU A 96 -1.21 18.75 1.42
CA LEU A 96 -2.65 18.75 1.17
C LEU A 96 -3.42 19.84 1.93
N GLY A 97 -2.73 20.64 2.77
CA GLY A 97 -3.35 21.71 3.57
C GLY A 97 -4.16 21.22 4.77
N LEU A 98 -3.84 20.02 5.29
CA LEU A 98 -4.49 19.34 6.42
C LEU A 98 -3.64 19.36 7.70
#